data_AF-A0A023GKW7-F1
#
_entry.id   AF-A0A023GKW7-F1
#
_cell.length_a   1.000
_cell.length_b   1.000
_cell.length_c   1.000
_cell.angle_alpha   90.00
_cell.angle_beta   90.00
_cell.angle_gamma   90.00
#
_symmetry.space_group_name_H-M   'P 1'
#
loop_
_entity.id
_entity.type
_entity.pdbx_description
1 polymer ?
#
loop_
_entity_poly.entity_id
_entity_poly.type
_entity_poly.pdbx_seq_one_letter_code
_entity_poly.pdbx_strand_id
1 'polypeptide(L)'
;DPNSAYYDPKTRSMRDNPYKNSNKASEELSFAGDNFVRYTGDTQKIADAQLFAWQAYEKGVDVHLQAEPTKAELLNKEFLSKEEEFRHSMKDSILEKYGGAEHLQMPPKELVFAQTEEYVEYSRHGEVIRGAEKPVIRSKYEEHVLINNHTSVWGSYWKDFQWGYKCCHSFIKNSYCTGASGKEVQVVSGSAMLMPAKLMGAPPADDAAHAEAKAQEETPAVQDLPPTLKEQQDESPPVVAAGTVSSEKANKKKKKKYKKARKEKPVKRESSSSSDSEESDAKAERERKKR
;
A
#
# COMPACT_ATOMS: atom_id res chain seq x y z
N ASP A 1 41.61 -19.29 -1.64
CA ASP A 1 42.54 -18.23 -2.08
C ASP A 1 43.07 -17.45 -0.88
N PRO A 2 44.35 -17.08 -0.84
CA PRO A 2 44.91 -16.22 0.21
C PRO A 2 44.45 -14.75 0.10
N ASN A 3 43.92 -14.35 -1.06
CA ASN A 3 43.44 -12.99 -1.34
C ASN A 3 41.90 -12.85 -1.21
N SER A 4 41.23 -13.68 -0.40
CA SER A 4 39.76 -13.70 -0.30
C SER A 4 39.21 -12.59 0.62
N ALA A 5 39.23 -12.82 1.93
CA ALA A 5 38.81 -11.87 2.96
C ALA A 5 39.79 -11.91 4.14
N TYR A 6 40.06 -10.74 4.72
CA TYR A 6 40.95 -10.63 5.87
C TYR A 6 40.22 -11.02 7.17
N TYR A 7 40.82 -11.95 7.91
CA TYR A 7 40.41 -12.33 9.27
C TYR A 7 41.39 -11.72 10.28
N ASP A 8 40.88 -10.95 11.22
CA ASP A 8 41.67 -10.51 12.39
C ASP A 8 41.56 -11.57 13.50
N PRO A 9 42.62 -12.33 13.82
CA PRO A 9 42.58 -13.36 14.85
C PRO A 9 42.44 -12.80 16.27
N LYS A 10 42.75 -11.51 16.50
CA LYS A 10 42.67 -10.86 17.81
C LYS A 10 41.23 -10.55 18.19
N THR A 11 40.49 -9.94 17.26
CA THR A 11 39.06 -9.62 17.44
C THR A 11 38.13 -10.74 16.95
N ARG A 12 38.69 -11.76 16.29
CA ARG A 12 37.98 -12.91 15.70
C ARG A 12 36.91 -12.47 14.68
N SER A 13 37.17 -11.40 13.94
CA SER A 13 36.22 -10.78 13.01
C SER A 13 36.64 -10.94 11.54
N MET A 14 35.69 -11.29 10.67
CA MET A 14 35.86 -11.28 9.21
C MET A 14 34.98 -10.19 8.63
N ARG A 15 35.59 -9.06 8.24
CA ARG A 15 34.84 -7.87 7.81
C ARG A 15 34.04 -8.11 6.52
N ASP A 16 34.70 -8.76 5.57
CA ASP A 16 34.24 -8.96 4.20
C ASP A 16 33.77 -10.40 3.97
N ASN A 17 32.92 -10.61 2.97
CA ASN A 17 32.50 -11.93 2.53
C ASN A 17 33.73 -12.75 2.03
N PRO A 18 34.03 -13.93 2.60
CA PRO A 18 35.11 -14.80 2.10
C PRO A 18 34.77 -15.48 0.76
N TYR A 19 33.50 -15.52 0.37
CA TYR A 19 32.98 -16.23 -0.81
C TYR A 19 32.71 -15.31 -2.03
N LYS A 20 33.27 -14.09 -2.07
CA LYS A 20 33.09 -13.10 -3.18
C LYS A 20 33.30 -13.67 -4.59
N ASN A 21 34.21 -14.65 -4.74
CA ASN A 21 34.54 -15.25 -6.03
C ASN A 21 33.62 -16.43 -6.41
N SER A 22 32.68 -16.82 -5.54
CA SER A 22 31.68 -17.85 -5.85
C SER A 22 30.40 -17.18 -6.36
N ASN A 23 29.83 -17.71 -7.43
CA ASN A 23 28.60 -17.19 -8.06
C ASN A 23 27.31 -17.48 -7.24
N LYS A 24 27.42 -17.57 -5.91
CA LYS A 24 26.30 -17.86 -5.00
C LYS A 24 25.73 -16.55 -4.46
N ALA A 25 24.40 -16.49 -4.32
CA ALA A 25 23.74 -15.33 -3.74
C ALA A 25 24.09 -15.19 -2.24
N SER A 26 24.06 -13.96 -1.71
CA SER A 26 24.36 -13.70 -0.29
C SER A 26 23.44 -14.46 0.69
N GLU A 27 22.24 -14.82 0.25
CA GLU A 27 21.23 -15.55 1.02
C GLU A 27 21.52 -17.06 1.08
N GLU A 28 22.24 -17.61 0.11
CA GLU A 28 22.65 -19.03 0.07
C GLU A 28 23.94 -19.29 0.87
N LEU A 29 24.64 -18.24 1.28
CA LEU A 29 25.89 -18.31 2.02
C LEU A 29 25.63 -18.36 3.52
N SER A 30 26.15 -19.40 4.18
CA SER A 30 26.11 -19.51 5.65
C SER A 30 26.82 -18.35 6.37
N PHE A 31 27.72 -17.64 5.68
CA PHE A 31 28.39 -16.44 6.18
C PHE A 31 28.74 -15.49 5.04
N ALA A 32 28.15 -14.28 5.04
CA ALA A 32 28.36 -13.24 4.04
C ALA A 32 29.26 -12.08 4.52
N GLY A 33 29.98 -12.23 5.64
CA GLY A 33 30.82 -11.19 6.24
C GLY A 33 30.14 -10.39 7.35
N ASP A 34 30.91 -9.92 8.33
CA ASP A 34 30.40 -9.15 9.48
C ASP A 34 29.76 -7.82 9.04
N ASN A 35 30.27 -7.17 7.98
CA ASN A 35 29.70 -5.92 7.48
C ASN A 35 28.25 -6.09 7.02
N PHE A 36 27.90 -7.24 6.43
CA PHE A 36 26.53 -7.53 6.00
C PHE A 36 25.61 -7.57 7.24
N VAL A 37 25.95 -8.41 8.22
CA VAL A 37 25.14 -8.60 9.44
C VAL A 37 24.98 -7.29 10.23
N ARG A 38 26.03 -6.47 10.34
CA ARG A 38 26.03 -5.20 11.11
C ARG A 38 24.99 -4.18 10.64
N TYR A 39 24.64 -4.17 9.37
CA TYR A 39 23.63 -3.26 8.81
C TYR A 39 22.28 -3.94 8.52
N THR A 40 22.09 -5.19 8.94
CA THR A 40 20.80 -5.89 8.83
C THR A 40 19.96 -5.72 10.11
N GLY A 41 18.64 -5.80 9.96
CA GLY A 41 17.70 -5.65 11.08
C GLY A 41 17.46 -4.20 11.50
N ASP A 42 17.24 -3.99 12.79
CA ASP A 42 16.75 -2.70 13.32
C ASP A 42 17.81 -1.57 13.33
N THR A 43 19.06 -1.86 12.99
CA THR A 43 20.12 -0.84 12.86
C THR A 43 19.80 0.21 11.81
N GLN A 44 19.10 -0.17 10.73
CA GLN A 44 18.59 0.77 9.72
C GLN A 44 17.53 1.70 10.31
N LYS A 45 16.52 1.16 11.00
CA LYS A 45 15.44 1.93 11.64
C LYS A 45 15.97 2.95 12.65
N ILE A 46 17.02 2.58 13.41
CA ILE A 46 17.69 3.50 14.36
C ILE A 46 18.41 4.63 13.61
N ALA A 47 19.08 4.33 12.49
CA ALA A 47 19.71 5.35 11.65
C ALA A 47 18.67 6.29 11.02
N ASP A 48 17.55 5.75 10.53
CA ASP A 48 16.45 6.55 9.96
C ASP A 48 15.80 7.45 11.02
N ALA A 49 15.55 6.93 12.23
CA ALA A 49 15.05 7.73 13.35
C ALA A 49 16.05 8.81 13.81
N GLN A 50 17.35 8.57 13.68
CA GLN A 50 18.39 9.56 13.95
C GLN A 50 18.43 10.66 12.88
N LEU A 51 18.29 10.30 11.60
CA LEU A 51 18.14 11.25 10.49
C LEU A 51 16.87 12.11 10.66
N PHE A 52 15.75 11.49 11.05
CA PHE A 52 14.51 12.21 11.39
C PHE A 52 14.72 13.20 12.53
N ALA A 53 15.36 12.80 13.63
CA ALA A 53 15.64 13.69 14.76
C ALA A 53 16.52 14.89 14.36
N TRP A 54 17.55 14.69 13.54
CA TRP A 54 18.36 15.81 13.01
C TRP A 54 17.55 16.74 12.11
N GLN A 55 16.71 16.22 11.22
CA GLN A 55 15.84 17.04 10.37
C GLN A 55 14.76 17.79 11.17
N ALA A 56 14.22 17.18 12.22
CA ALA A 56 13.27 17.82 13.13
C ALA A 56 13.93 18.99 13.88
N TYR A 57 15.15 18.78 14.39
CA TYR A 57 15.95 19.81 15.06
C TYR A 57 16.30 20.97 14.12
N GLU A 58 16.68 20.70 12.86
CA GLU A 58 16.89 21.76 11.84
C GLU A 58 15.62 22.56 11.53
N LYS A 59 14.44 21.94 11.65
CA LYS A 59 13.12 22.59 11.52
C LYS A 59 12.68 23.33 12.80
N GLY A 60 13.45 23.23 13.89
CA GLY A 60 13.17 23.87 15.18
C GLY A 60 12.27 23.06 16.12
N VAL A 61 11.99 21.79 15.83
CA VAL A 61 11.26 20.89 16.74
C VAL A 61 12.28 20.12 17.58
N ASP A 62 12.29 20.37 18.89
CA ASP A 62 13.24 19.70 19.79
C ASP A 62 12.81 18.25 20.05
N VAL A 63 13.57 17.32 19.47
CA VAL A 63 13.40 15.86 19.54
C VAL A 63 14.78 15.23 19.54
N HIS A 64 15.10 14.45 20.57
CA HIS A 64 16.39 13.77 20.67
C HIS A 64 16.25 12.28 20.91
N LEU A 65 16.82 11.47 20.00
CA LEU A 65 16.67 10.01 19.99
C LEU A 65 17.12 9.33 21.29
N GLN A 66 18.17 9.82 21.96
CA GLN A 66 18.70 9.21 23.19
C GLN A 66 18.03 9.70 24.47
N ALA A 67 17.47 10.91 24.48
CA ALA A 67 16.86 11.51 25.68
C ALA A 67 15.34 11.29 25.72
N GLU A 68 14.68 11.36 24.57
CA GLU A 68 13.22 11.20 24.43
C GLU A 68 12.88 10.16 23.33
N PRO A 69 13.35 8.90 23.46
CA PRO A 69 13.23 7.89 22.41
C PRO A 69 11.77 7.60 22.02
N THR A 70 10.85 7.56 22.98
CA THR A 70 9.43 7.26 22.74
C THR A 70 8.71 8.38 21.99
N LYS A 71 9.02 9.65 22.32
CA LYS A 71 8.52 10.83 21.60
C LYS A 71 9.06 10.87 20.18
N ALA A 72 10.35 10.59 20.00
CA ALA A 72 10.97 10.52 18.67
C ALA A 72 10.33 9.43 17.80
N GLU A 73 10.05 8.26 18.37
CA GLU A 73 9.44 7.13 17.66
C GLU A 73 7.97 7.38 17.30
N LEU A 74 7.18 7.97 18.20
CA LEU A 74 5.80 8.40 17.93
C LEU A 74 5.75 9.42 16.78
N LEU A 75 6.57 10.47 16.86
CA LEU A 75 6.63 11.52 15.85
C LEU A 75 7.12 10.99 14.49
N ASN A 76 8.02 10.00 14.48
CA ASN A 76 8.46 9.35 13.25
C ASN A 76 7.33 8.51 12.61
N LYS A 77 6.55 7.77 13.40
CA LYS A 77 5.36 7.04 12.91
C LYS A 77 4.32 7.99 12.29
N GLU A 78 4.01 9.07 12.97
CA GLU A 78 3.12 10.11 12.44
C GLU A 78 3.67 10.78 11.18
N PHE A 79 5.00 10.97 11.10
CA PHE A 79 5.64 11.51 9.92
C PHE A 79 5.51 10.57 8.73
N LEU A 80 5.73 9.27 8.92
CA LEU A 80 5.60 8.25 7.87
C LEU A 80 4.16 8.14 7.34
N SER A 81 3.14 8.14 8.21
CA SER A 81 1.74 8.11 7.74
C SER A 81 1.38 9.36 6.94
N LYS A 82 1.80 10.54 7.41
CA LYS A 82 1.62 11.82 6.69
C LYS A 82 2.44 11.88 5.40
N GLU A 83 3.59 11.20 5.33
CA GLU A 83 4.37 11.07 4.08
C GLU A 83 3.65 10.16 3.08
N GLU A 84 3.04 9.05 3.51
CA GLU A 84 2.22 8.20 2.65
C GLU A 84 1.00 8.97 2.11
N GLU A 85 0.24 9.65 2.97
CA GLU A 85 -0.86 10.55 2.58
C GLU A 85 -0.40 11.63 1.59
N PHE A 86 0.75 12.25 1.85
CA PHE A 86 1.35 13.23 0.94
C PHE A 86 1.77 12.61 -0.39
N ARG A 87 2.34 11.40 -0.40
CA ARG A 87 2.68 10.67 -1.63
C ARG A 87 1.45 10.23 -2.41
N HIS A 88 0.33 9.94 -1.77
CA HIS A 88 -0.95 9.71 -2.43
C HIS A 88 -1.47 11.00 -3.07
N SER A 89 -1.67 12.07 -2.30
CA SER A 89 -2.12 13.36 -2.86
C SER A 89 -1.19 13.92 -3.94
N MET A 90 0.12 13.67 -3.86
CA MET A 90 1.07 14.01 -4.91
C MET A 90 0.84 13.19 -6.18
N LYS A 91 0.63 11.87 -6.10
CA LYS A 91 0.27 11.02 -7.26
C LYS A 91 -1.04 11.48 -7.88
N ASP A 92 -2.06 11.73 -7.06
CA ASP A 92 -3.38 12.15 -7.52
C ASP A 92 -3.28 13.51 -8.23
N SER A 93 -2.57 14.47 -7.65
CA SER A 93 -2.32 15.79 -8.28
C SER A 93 -1.48 15.74 -9.57
N ILE A 94 -0.73 14.65 -9.81
CA ILE A 94 -0.01 14.41 -11.07
C ILE A 94 -0.98 13.80 -12.08
N LEU A 95 -1.78 12.82 -11.66
CA LEU A 95 -2.79 12.15 -12.48
C LEU A 95 -3.87 13.14 -12.96
N GLU A 96 -4.29 14.09 -12.13
CA GLU A 96 -5.21 15.18 -12.54
C GLU A 96 -4.61 16.10 -13.61
N LYS A 97 -3.30 16.41 -13.51
CA LYS A 97 -2.62 17.35 -14.42
C LYS A 97 -2.24 16.73 -15.76
N TYR A 98 -1.92 15.44 -15.77
CA TYR A 98 -1.36 14.75 -16.94
C TYR A 98 -2.26 13.64 -17.49
N GLY A 99 -3.37 13.32 -16.82
CA GLY A 99 -4.29 12.24 -17.18
C GLY A 99 -3.70 10.84 -16.91
N GLY A 100 -4.35 9.82 -17.48
CA GLY A 100 -3.83 8.45 -17.50
C GLY A 100 -4.41 7.47 -16.46
N ALA A 101 -5.48 7.83 -15.73
CA ALA A 101 -6.18 6.90 -14.83
C ALA A 101 -6.60 5.59 -15.52
N GLU A 102 -7.01 5.68 -16.79
CA GLU A 102 -7.44 4.57 -17.64
C GLU A 102 -6.33 3.53 -17.86
N HIS A 103 -5.05 3.92 -17.77
CA HIS A 103 -3.90 3.02 -17.90
C HIS A 103 -3.42 2.45 -16.56
N LEU A 104 -3.92 2.97 -15.43
CA LEU A 104 -3.60 2.48 -14.09
C LEU A 104 -4.43 1.25 -13.72
N GLN A 105 -5.66 1.19 -14.24
CA GLN A 105 -6.52 0.01 -14.14
C GLN A 105 -6.07 -1.01 -15.19
N MET A 106 -5.24 -1.98 -14.78
CA MET A 106 -4.83 -3.06 -15.67
C MET A 106 -6.08 -3.84 -16.12
N PRO A 107 -6.36 -3.96 -17.44
CA PRO A 107 -7.48 -4.75 -17.94
C PRO A 107 -7.41 -6.20 -17.44
N PRO A 108 -8.54 -6.95 -17.43
CA PRO A 108 -8.52 -8.37 -17.07
C PRO A 108 -7.46 -9.10 -17.90
N LYS A 109 -6.74 -10.04 -17.28
CA LYS A 109 -5.55 -10.67 -17.88
C LYS A 109 -5.86 -11.32 -19.23
N GLU A 110 -7.06 -11.85 -19.40
CA GLU A 110 -7.60 -12.39 -20.66
C GLU A 110 -7.59 -11.39 -21.84
N LEU A 111 -7.74 -10.08 -21.57
CA LEU A 111 -7.62 -9.03 -22.60
C LEU A 111 -6.17 -8.58 -22.81
N VAL A 112 -5.32 -8.69 -21.78
CA VAL A 112 -3.89 -8.36 -21.87
C VAL A 112 -3.14 -9.43 -22.67
N PHE A 113 -3.50 -10.69 -22.46
CA PHE A 113 -3.01 -11.83 -23.25
C PHE A 113 -3.96 -12.07 -24.42
N ALA A 114 -3.70 -11.41 -25.56
CA ALA A 114 -4.51 -11.52 -26.78
C ALA A 114 -4.64 -12.94 -27.38
N GLN A 115 -3.97 -13.94 -26.80
CA GLN A 115 -4.09 -15.36 -27.11
C GLN A 115 -4.63 -16.09 -25.87
N THR A 116 -5.87 -16.57 -25.95
CA THR A 116 -6.51 -17.39 -24.91
C THR A 116 -6.22 -18.89 -25.10
N GLU A 117 -5.06 -19.23 -25.67
CA GLU A 117 -4.65 -20.62 -25.93
C GLU A 117 -4.12 -21.28 -24.66
N GLU A 118 -5.02 -21.50 -23.69
CA GLU A 118 -4.72 -22.38 -22.56
C GLU A 118 -4.63 -23.83 -23.06
N TYR A 119 -3.42 -24.37 -23.07
CA TYR A 119 -3.15 -25.70 -23.59
C TYR A 119 -3.59 -26.78 -22.59
N VAL A 120 -4.77 -27.35 -22.85
CA VAL A 120 -5.39 -28.40 -22.04
C VAL A 120 -5.13 -29.78 -22.65
N GLU A 121 -4.33 -30.61 -21.96
CA GLU A 121 -4.09 -32.01 -22.33
C GLU A 121 -5.17 -32.91 -21.69
N TYR A 122 -5.95 -33.63 -22.50
CA TYR A 122 -6.94 -34.61 -22.04
C TYR A 122 -6.38 -36.04 -22.06
N SER A 123 -6.68 -36.81 -21.01
CA SER A 123 -6.46 -38.25 -20.98
C SER A 123 -7.40 -38.97 -21.96
N ARG A 124 -7.09 -40.22 -22.32
CA ARG A 124 -8.00 -41.07 -23.11
C ARG A 124 -9.36 -41.31 -22.43
N HIS A 125 -9.47 -41.00 -21.14
CA HIS A 125 -10.69 -41.11 -20.34
C HIS A 125 -11.42 -39.76 -20.16
N GLY A 126 -10.91 -38.67 -20.75
CA GLY A 126 -11.51 -37.33 -20.70
C GLY A 126 -11.05 -36.46 -19.52
N GLU A 127 -10.14 -36.96 -18.67
CA GLU A 127 -9.61 -36.21 -17.52
C GLU A 127 -8.50 -35.25 -17.95
N VAL A 128 -8.50 -34.01 -17.43
CA VAL A 128 -7.45 -33.03 -17.73
C VAL A 128 -6.15 -33.38 -16.99
N ILE A 129 -5.06 -33.60 -17.74
CA ILE A 129 -3.72 -33.92 -17.21
C ILE A 129 -2.88 -32.64 -17.06
N ARG A 130 -2.96 -31.72 -18.02
CA ARG A 130 -2.25 -30.43 -18.02
C ARG A 130 -3.15 -29.31 -18.52
N GLY A 131 -2.87 -28.07 -18.12
CA GLY A 131 -3.74 -26.94 -18.41
C GLY A 131 -4.98 -26.84 -17.50
N ALA A 132 -5.08 -27.65 -16.44
CA ALA A 132 -6.04 -27.39 -15.38
C ALA A 132 -5.57 -26.16 -14.59
N GLU A 133 -6.44 -25.15 -14.46
CA GLU A 133 -6.27 -24.09 -13.48
C GLU A 133 -5.99 -24.70 -12.10
N LYS A 134 -5.06 -24.12 -11.34
CA LYS A 134 -4.73 -24.62 -10.01
C LYS A 134 -5.99 -24.52 -9.14
N PRO A 135 -6.58 -25.65 -8.67
CA PRO A 135 -7.78 -25.59 -7.87
C PRO A 135 -7.49 -24.78 -6.61
N VAL A 136 -8.43 -23.91 -6.23
CA VAL A 136 -8.35 -23.16 -4.96
C VAL A 136 -8.20 -24.18 -3.85
N ILE A 137 -7.07 -24.11 -3.13
CA ILE A 137 -6.71 -25.09 -2.10
C ILE A 137 -7.73 -24.98 -0.96
N ARG A 138 -8.66 -25.94 -0.91
CA ARG A 138 -9.58 -26.12 0.21
C ARG A 138 -8.95 -27.05 1.24
N SER A 139 -9.25 -26.86 2.52
CA SER A 139 -8.85 -27.83 3.54
C SER A 139 -9.63 -29.14 3.42
N LYS A 140 -9.28 -30.13 4.25
CA LYS A 140 -9.93 -31.45 4.31
C LYS A 140 -11.43 -31.40 4.68
N TYR A 141 -11.90 -30.27 5.22
CA TYR A 141 -13.26 -30.11 5.71
C TYR A 141 -14.11 -29.31 4.71
N GLU A 142 -15.43 -29.53 4.72
CA GLU A 142 -16.36 -28.81 3.86
C GLU A 142 -16.47 -27.33 4.29
N GLU A 143 -15.61 -26.50 3.73
CA GLU A 143 -15.65 -25.05 3.91
C GLU A 143 -16.83 -24.44 3.14
N HIS A 144 -17.45 -23.42 3.73
CA HIS A 144 -18.60 -22.68 3.18
C HIS A 144 -19.90 -23.48 3.03
N VAL A 145 -20.15 -24.48 3.90
CA VAL A 145 -21.49 -25.08 4.04
C VAL A 145 -22.45 -24.07 4.68
N LEU A 146 -23.27 -23.45 3.84
CA LEU A 146 -24.27 -22.44 4.21
C LEU A 146 -25.62 -23.13 4.43
N ILE A 147 -26.02 -23.25 5.70
CA ILE A 147 -27.30 -23.86 6.09
C ILE A 147 -28.43 -22.83 5.86
N ASN A 148 -29.58 -23.27 5.34
CA ASN A 148 -30.86 -22.53 5.31
C ASN A 148 -30.76 -21.06 4.85
N ASN A 149 -30.10 -20.84 3.71
CA ASN A 149 -29.94 -19.54 3.03
C ASN A 149 -29.25 -18.43 3.85
N HIS A 150 -28.46 -18.80 4.87
CA HIS A 150 -27.55 -17.86 5.52
C HIS A 150 -26.36 -17.54 4.60
N THR A 151 -25.80 -16.32 4.67
CA THR A 151 -24.57 -15.93 3.94
C THR A 151 -23.30 -16.07 4.78
N SER A 152 -23.40 -16.71 5.96
CA SER A 152 -22.28 -16.96 6.87
C SER A 152 -22.46 -18.29 7.59
N VAL A 153 -21.36 -18.93 7.96
CA VAL A 153 -21.36 -20.22 8.69
C VAL A 153 -21.81 -20.01 10.15
N TRP A 154 -22.42 -21.02 10.76
CA TRP A 154 -22.74 -21.03 12.19
C TRP A 154 -21.49 -20.81 13.05
N GLY A 155 -21.55 -19.93 14.05
CA GLY A 155 -20.40 -19.55 14.88
C GLY A 155 -19.58 -18.39 14.31
N SER A 156 -19.99 -17.80 13.19
CA SER A 156 -19.39 -16.55 12.66
C SER A 156 -19.76 -15.29 13.47
N TYR A 157 -20.66 -15.41 14.44
CA TYR A 157 -21.05 -14.37 15.39
C TYR A 157 -21.05 -14.94 16.82
N TRP A 158 -20.64 -14.11 17.78
CA TRP A 158 -20.60 -14.44 19.21
C TRP A 158 -21.04 -13.23 20.02
N LYS A 159 -21.99 -13.43 20.93
CA LYS A 159 -22.47 -12.42 21.88
C LYS A 159 -23.12 -13.13 23.07
N ASP A 160 -22.96 -12.57 24.28
CA ASP A 160 -23.62 -13.02 25.52
C ASP A 160 -23.53 -14.54 25.77
N PHE A 161 -22.33 -15.10 25.60
CA PHE A 161 -22.02 -16.53 25.69
C PHE A 161 -22.74 -17.46 24.69
N GLN A 162 -23.31 -16.90 23.61
CA GLN A 162 -24.01 -17.63 22.56
C GLN A 162 -23.36 -17.44 21.19
N TRP A 163 -23.23 -18.54 20.45
CA TRP A 163 -22.80 -18.56 19.06
C TRP A 163 -24.00 -18.35 18.13
N GLY A 164 -23.81 -17.66 17.01
CA GLY A 164 -24.84 -17.39 16.02
C GLY A 164 -24.29 -17.17 14.61
N TYR A 165 -25.15 -16.70 13.70
CA TYR A 165 -24.79 -16.39 12.31
C TYR A 165 -24.51 -14.88 12.11
N LYS A 166 -23.40 -14.49 11.49
CA LYS A 166 -23.04 -13.08 11.22
C LYS A 166 -24.00 -12.36 10.27
N CYS A 167 -24.68 -13.08 9.39
CA CYS A 167 -25.62 -12.51 8.43
C CYS A 167 -26.89 -11.96 9.08
N CYS A 168 -27.50 -12.72 9.99
CA CYS A 168 -28.81 -12.45 10.58
C CYS A 168 -28.79 -12.32 12.13
N HIS A 169 -27.61 -12.48 12.76
CA HIS A 169 -27.35 -12.52 14.22
C HIS A 169 -28.15 -13.56 15.03
N SER A 170 -28.93 -14.45 14.41
CA SER A 170 -29.71 -15.45 15.14
C SER A 170 -28.82 -16.46 15.89
N PHE A 171 -29.18 -16.72 17.16
CA PHE A 171 -28.57 -17.72 18.04
C PHE A 171 -29.26 -19.09 17.97
N ILE A 172 -30.06 -19.36 16.93
CA ILE A 172 -30.75 -20.63 16.73
C ILE A 172 -30.14 -21.32 15.52
N LYS A 173 -29.46 -22.44 15.76
CA LYS A 173 -28.85 -23.26 14.70
C LYS A 173 -29.95 -23.81 13.78
N ASN A 174 -29.72 -23.75 12.47
CA ASN A 174 -30.68 -24.14 11.42
C ASN A 174 -31.95 -23.26 11.33
N SER A 175 -32.01 -22.06 11.93
CA SER A 175 -33.06 -21.09 11.57
C SER A 175 -32.93 -20.72 10.09
N TYR A 176 -34.01 -20.31 9.42
CA TYR A 176 -33.89 -19.56 8.17
C TYR A 176 -33.25 -18.17 8.44
N CYS A 177 -32.58 -17.57 7.47
CA CYS A 177 -32.00 -16.24 7.64
C CYS A 177 -33.07 -15.15 7.50
N THR A 178 -33.15 -14.25 8.47
CA THR A 178 -34.08 -13.10 8.55
C THR A 178 -33.53 -11.81 7.92
N GLY A 179 -32.54 -11.91 7.02
CA GLY A 179 -31.86 -10.79 6.39
C GLY A 179 -31.25 -9.77 7.37
N ALA A 180 -31.20 -8.50 6.93
CA ALA A 180 -30.76 -7.38 7.75
C ALA A 180 -31.68 -7.12 8.96
N SER A 181 -32.98 -7.39 8.82
CA SER A 181 -33.98 -7.17 9.87
C SER A 181 -33.67 -7.95 11.16
N GLY A 182 -33.04 -9.13 11.08
CA GLY A 182 -32.57 -9.87 12.26
C GLY A 182 -31.53 -9.11 13.10
N LYS A 183 -30.69 -8.30 12.46
CA LYS A 183 -29.69 -7.44 13.14
C LYS A 183 -30.36 -6.26 13.81
N GLU A 184 -31.27 -5.59 13.12
CA GLU A 184 -32.03 -4.44 13.63
C GLU A 184 -32.82 -4.84 14.88
N VAL A 185 -33.55 -5.96 14.83
CA VAL A 185 -34.26 -6.50 16.00
C VAL A 185 -33.30 -6.75 17.17
N GLN A 186 -32.10 -7.30 16.96
CA GLN A 186 -31.14 -7.47 18.05
C GLN A 186 -30.53 -6.17 18.59
N VAL A 187 -30.32 -5.15 17.76
CA VAL A 187 -29.86 -3.84 18.21
C VAL A 187 -30.95 -3.18 19.07
N VAL A 188 -32.20 -3.23 18.62
CA VAL A 188 -33.36 -2.73 19.36
C VAL A 188 -33.57 -3.52 20.66
N SER A 189 -33.59 -4.84 20.63
CA SER A 189 -33.74 -5.69 21.82
C SER A 189 -32.57 -5.56 22.81
N GLY A 190 -31.34 -5.36 22.32
CA GLY A 190 -30.17 -5.08 23.16
C GLY A 190 -30.23 -3.72 23.84
N SER A 191 -30.85 -2.72 23.19
CA SER A 191 -31.11 -1.40 23.77
C SER A 191 -32.33 -1.41 24.72
N ALA A 192 -33.32 -2.28 24.47
CA ALA A 192 -34.57 -2.35 25.23
C ALA A 192 -34.43 -2.83 26.68
N MET A 193 -33.29 -3.39 27.10
CA MET A 193 -33.05 -3.76 28.52
C MET A 193 -32.81 -2.57 29.46
N LEU A 194 -32.84 -1.32 28.97
CA LEU A 194 -32.65 -0.10 29.76
C LEU A 194 -33.91 0.78 29.95
N MET A 195 -35.12 0.25 29.73
CA MET A 195 -36.37 0.98 30.02
C MET A 195 -37.35 0.14 30.88
N PRO A 196 -37.92 0.70 31.97
CA PRO A 196 -38.82 -0.04 32.85
C PRO A 196 -40.22 -0.20 32.26
N ALA A 197 -40.78 -1.40 32.37
CA ALA A 197 -42.11 -1.72 31.88
C ALA A 197 -43.22 -0.96 32.64
N LYS A 198 -44.18 -0.38 31.92
CA LYS A 198 -45.37 0.24 32.51
C LYS A 198 -46.62 0.04 31.63
N LEU A 199 -47.55 -0.76 32.18
CA LEU A 199 -48.92 -1.03 31.72
C LEU A 199 -49.06 -1.74 30.35
N MET A 200 -50.08 -2.53 30.01
CA MET A 200 -51.06 -3.44 30.63
C MET A 200 -52.09 -3.76 29.52
N GLY A 201 -52.52 -5.01 29.31
CA GLY A 201 -53.90 -5.27 28.87
C GLY A 201 -54.22 -5.69 27.42
N ALA A 202 -54.10 -7.00 27.16
CA ALA A 202 -55.14 -7.82 26.49
C ALA A 202 -55.45 -7.60 24.96
N PRO A 203 -56.20 -8.53 24.29
CA PRO A 203 -55.76 -9.04 22.97
C PRO A 203 -56.85 -8.94 21.85
N PRO A 204 -56.96 -9.88 20.88
CA PRO A 204 -56.86 -9.58 19.45
C PRO A 204 -58.20 -9.51 18.69
N ALA A 205 -58.13 -9.18 17.40
CA ALA A 205 -59.22 -9.36 16.43
C ALA A 205 -58.63 -9.92 15.10
N ASP A 206 -58.69 -11.24 14.98
CA ASP A 206 -59.52 -12.02 14.05
C ASP A 206 -59.69 -11.58 12.57
N ASP A 207 -60.03 -12.59 11.73
CA ASP A 207 -60.30 -12.56 10.27
C ASP A 207 -59.10 -12.27 9.34
N ALA A 208 -58.49 -13.22 8.60
CA ALA A 208 -58.91 -14.42 7.85
C ALA A 208 -59.42 -14.17 6.40
N ALA A 209 -59.05 -15.11 5.52
CA ALA A 209 -59.50 -15.34 4.14
C ALA A 209 -58.88 -14.53 2.97
N HIS A 210 -57.98 -15.23 2.24
CA HIS A 210 -57.97 -15.46 0.78
C HIS A 210 -58.54 -14.42 -0.21
N ALA A 211 -57.76 -14.08 -1.24
CA ALA A 211 -57.89 -14.70 -2.58
C ALA A 211 -56.79 -14.23 -3.56
N GLU A 212 -56.66 -14.92 -4.70
CA GLU A 212 -55.52 -14.85 -5.63
C GLU A 212 -55.81 -14.02 -6.92
N ALA A 213 -54.72 -13.65 -7.62
CA ALA A 213 -54.66 -13.27 -9.04
C ALA A 213 -55.34 -11.93 -9.45
N LYS A 214 -54.96 -11.26 -10.55
CA LYS A 214 -54.12 -11.64 -11.70
C LYS A 214 -53.39 -10.41 -12.30
N ALA A 215 -52.38 -10.66 -13.14
CA ALA A 215 -51.52 -9.68 -13.80
C ALA A 215 -52.18 -8.86 -14.93
N GLN A 216 -51.65 -7.66 -15.19
CA GLN A 216 -51.16 -7.10 -16.48
C GLN A 216 -50.59 -5.69 -16.19
N GLU A 217 -49.29 -5.42 -16.39
CA GLU A 217 -48.61 -5.12 -17.66
C GLU A 217 -48.85 -3.67 -18.13
N GLU A 218 -47.83 -2.81 -18.00
CA GLU A 218 -47.47 -1.76 -18.99
C GLU A 218 -46.12 -1.08 -18.64
N THR A 219 -45.30 -0.88 -19.67
CA THR A 219 -44.15 0.07 -19.72
C THR A 219 -44.59 1.24 -20.65
N PRO A 220 -43.89 2.40 -20.81
CA PRO A 220 -42.50 2.68 -20.48
C PRO A 220 -42.10 4.14 -20.05
N ALA A 221 -40.84 4.28 -19.60
CA ALA A 221 -39.85 5.32 -19.92
C ALA A 221 -39.97 6.85 -19.61
N VAL A 222 -38.77 7.40 -19.33
CA VAL A 222 -38.24 8.79 -19.40
C VAL A 222 -38.60 9.82 -18.31
N GLN A 223 -37.60 10.66 -18.00
CA GLN A 223 -37.58 11.93 -17.22
C GLN A 223 -37.41 11.81 -15.68
N ASP A 224 -36.54 12.60 -15.00
CA ASP A 224 -35.36 13.38 -15.45
C ASP A 224 -34.41 13.81 -14.29
N LEU A 225 -33.31 14.50 -14.60
CA LEU A 225 -32.42 15.26 -13.68
C LEU A 225 -32.23 16.70 -14.18
N PRO A 226 -31.75 17.68 -13.38
CA PRO A 226 -32.03 18.07 -11.99
C PRO A 226 -32.65 19.52 -11.97
N PRO A 227 -32.63 20.34 -10.88
CA PRO A 227 -31.41 21.13 -10.59
C PRO A 227 -31.16 21.54 -9.11
N THR A 228 -29.94 22.03 -8.92
CA THR A 228 -29.24 22.62 -7.75
C THR A 228 -29.84 23.89 -7.11
N LEU A 229 -29.66 24.06 -5.79
CA LEU A 229 -29.27 25.32 -5.11
C LEU A 229 -28.42 24.97 -3.85
N LYS A 230 -27.13 25.34 -3.79
CA LYS A 230 -26.53 26.51 -3.10
C LYS A 230 -26.60 26.46 -1.55
N GLU A 231 -25.50 26.28 -0.80
CA GLU A 231 -24.29 27.13 -0.63
C GLU A 231 -24.46 28.18 0.49
N GLN A 232 -23.82 27.96 1.64
CA GLN A 232 -23.45 28.99 2.63
C GLN A 232 -22.10 28.62 3.29
N GLN A 233 -21.29 29.64 3.59
CA GLN A 233 -19.91 29.58 4.09
C GLN A 233 -19.81 30.17 5.53
N ASP A 234 -18.58 30.20 6.06
CA ASP A 234 -18.14 30.85 7.30
C ASP A 234 -18.59 30.15 8.62
N GLU A 235 -17.82 30.17 9.72
CA GLU A 235 -16.78 31.11 10.15
C GLU A 235 -15.47 30.47 10.67
N SER A 236 -14.42 31.30 10.81
CA SER A 236 -13.19 31.01 11.55
C SER A 236 -12.76 32.22 12.42
N PRO A 237 -12.29 32.03 13.68
CA PRO A 237 -11.84 33.12 14.58
C PRO A 237 -10.29 33.19 14.74
N PRO A 238 -9.71 34.27 15.32
CA PRO A 238 -8.73 35.04 14.54
C PRO A 238 -7.34 35.28 15.14
N VAL A 239 -6.45 35.72 14.22
CA VAL A 239 -5.27 36.61 14.33
C VAL A 239 -4.76 37.01 15.73
N VAL A 240 -3.47 36.74 15.98
CA VAL A 240 -2.58 37.70 16.66
C VAL A 240 -1.37 38.01 15.76
N ALA A 241 -1.03 39.29 15.63
CA ALA A 241 0.02 39.77 14.72
C ALA A 241 1.08 40.60 15.46
N ALA A 242 2.36 40.30 15.23
CA ALA A 242 3.47 41.17 15.59
C ALA A 242 4.73 40.85 14.75
N GLY A 243 5.43 41.88 14.24
CA GLY A 243 6.86 41.78 13.89
C GLY A 243 7.28 41.67 12.42
N THR A 244 6.89 42.63 11.56
CA THR A 244 7.44 42.73 10.19
C THR A 244 8.84 43.38 10.16
N VAL A 245 9.91 42.62 9.90
CA VAL A 245 11.24 43.19 9.58
C VAL A 245 12.00 42.48 8.42
N SER A 246 12.00 43.15 7.26
CA SER A 246 13.05 43.14 6.21
C SER A 246 13.46 41.80 5.54
N SER A 247 12.64 41.31 4.61
CA SER A 247 13.00 40.24 3.66
C SER A 247 13.96 40.68 2.53
N GLU A 248 14.11 41.98 2.27
CA GLU A 248 14.96 42.50 1.18
C GLU A 248 16.47 42.28 1.37
N LYS A 249 16.96 42.33 2.63
CA LYS A 249 18.41 42.21 2.90
C LYS A 249 18.96 40.81 2.61
N ALA A 250 18.13 39.77 2.67
CA ALA A 250 18.52 38.40 2.36
C ALA A 250 18.81 38.17 0.86
N ASN A 251 17.95 38.68 -0.02
CA ASN A 251 18.09 38.50 -1.47
C ASN A 251 19.31 39.20 -2.06
N LYS A 252 19.72 40.35 -1.50
CA LYS A 252 20.93 41.08 -1.94
C LYS A 252 22.23 40.30 -1.64
N LYS A 253 22.29 39.50 -0.57
CA LYS A 253 23.44 38.61 -0.27
C LYS A 253 23.51 37.41 -1.23
N LYS A 254 22.39 36.73 -1.52
CA LYS A 254 22.37 35.59 -2.48
C LYS A 254 22.82 36.00 -3.89
N LYS A 255 22.36 37.15 -4.40
CA LYS A 255 22.72 37.66 -5.75
C LYS A 255 24.21 38.03 -5.88
N LYS A 256 24.88 38.41 -4.78
CA LYS A 256 26.33 38.72 -4.77
C LYS A 256 27.20 37.44 -4.78
N LYS A 257 26.78 36.36 -4.11
CA LYS A 257 27.47 35.05 -4.14
C LYS A 257 27.46 34.43 -5.56
N TYR A 258 26.30 34.45 -6.24
CA TYR A 258 26.17 33.89 -7.59
C TYR A 258 27.00 34.61 -8.66
N LYS A 259 27.20 35.93 -8.52
CA LYS A 259 28.09 36.71 -9.41
C LYS A 259 29.58 36.42 -9.21
N LYS A 260 30.02 35.98 -8.01
CA LYS A 260 31.43 35.60 -7.78
C LYS A 260 31.74 34.25 -8.43
N ALA A 261 30.89 33.24 -8.20
CA ALA A 261 31.05 31.90 -8.77
C ALA A 261 31.06 31.87 -10.32
N ARG A 262 30.35 32.80 -10.98
CA ARG A 262 30.37 32.92 -12.46
C ARG A 262 31.65 33.58 -13.02
N LYS A 263 32.50 34.20 -12.18
CA LYS A 263 33.73 34.88 -12.63
C LYS A 263 34.99 34.01 -12.55
N GLU A 264 34.88 32.81 -11.96
CA GLU A 264 36.01 31.88 -11.70
C GLU A 264 36.04 30.65 -12.63
N LYS A 265 35.17 30.59 -13.66
CA LYS A 265 35.21 29.55 -14.72
C LYS A 265 35.47 30.17 -16.10
N PRO A 266 36.69 30.08 -16.66
CA PRO A 266 36.93 30.36 -18.07
C PRO A 266 36.40 29.21 -18.94
N VAL A 267 35.75 29.56 -20.04
CA VAL A 267 35.22 28.61 -21.04
C VAL A 267 36.30 28.36 -22.09
N LYS A 268 36.81 27.13 -22.19
CA LYS A 268 37.41 26.64 -23.44
C LYS A 268 36.30 26.00 -24.28
N ARG A 269 36.04 26.58 -25.45
CA ARG A 269 35.28 25.99 -26.54
C ARG A 269 36.17 26.05 -27.76
N GLU A 270 36.60 24.91 -28.27
CA GLU A 270 36.82 24.73 -29.69
C GLU A 270 36.11 23.44 -30.12
N SER A 271 35.76 23.41 -31.40
CA SER A 271 34.76 22.55 -32.01
C SER A 271 35.36 21.83 -33.21
N SER A 272 34.67 20.77 -33.66
CA SER A 272 34.98 19.87 -34.78
C SER A 272 35.76 18.63 -34.34
N SER A 273 35.59 17.44 -34.90
CA SER A 273 34.55 16.83 -35.75
C SER A 273 35.05 15.41 -36.03
N SER A 274 34.13 14.47 -36.17
CA SER A 274 34.32 13.11 -36.70
C SER A 274 35.54 12.87 -37.62
N SER A 275 36.28 11.81 -37.28
CA SER A 275 37.14 10.94 -38.12
C SER A 275 38.57 10.83 -37.57
N ASP A 276 38.86 9.75 -36.84
CA ASP A 276 39.83 8.72 -37.30
C ASP A 276 39.73 7.47 -36.41
N SER A 277 39.84 6.28 -37.01
CA SER A 277 39.83 4.98 -36.32
C SER A 277 40.65 3.92 -37.08
N GLU A 278 41.76 4.31 -37.74
CA GLU A 278 42.66 3.37 -38.42
C GLU A 278 44.15 3.57 -38.04
N GLU A 279 44.46 3.82 -36.75
CA GLU A 279 45.85 3.96 -36.27
C GLU A 279 46.24 3.01 -35.10
N SER A 280 45.73 1.79 -35.08
CA SER A 280 46.23 0.70 -34.20
C SER A 280 47.13 -0.33 -34.90
N ASP A 281 46.88 -0.63 -36.18
CA ASP A 281 47.57 -1.71 -36.89
C ASP A 281 48.93 -1.31 -37.49
N ALA A 282 49.09 -0.05 -37.90
CA ALA A 282 50.35 0.47 -38.48
C ALA A 282 51.56 0.40 -37.52
N LYS A 283 51.32 0.33 -36.20
CA LYS A 283 52.38 0.24 -35.18
C LYS A 283 52.84 -1.21 -34.95
N ALA A 284 51.96 -2.19 -35.12
CA ALA A 284 52.27 -3.60 -35.00
C ALA A 284 53.07 -4.13 -36.21
N GLU A 285 52.77 -3.65 -37.43
CA GLU A 285 53.49 -4.07 -38.64
C GLU A 285 54.94 -3.52 -38.67
N ARG A 286 55.16 -2.32 -38.14
CA ARG A 286 56.50 -1.69 -38.11
C ARG A 286 57.46 -2.36 -37.12
N GLU A 287 56.95 -3.08 -36.12
CA GLU A 287 57.77 -3.86 -35.17
C GLU A 287 58.07 -5.29 -35.68
N ARG A 288 57.20 -5.86 -36.54
CA ARG A 288 57.46 -7.14 -37.24
C ARG A 288 58.45 -7.07 -38.40
N LYS A 289 58.85 -5.86 -38.85
CA LYS A 289 59.84 -5.68 -39.93
C LYS A 289 61.25 -5.32 -39.42
N LYS A 290 61.52 -5.61 -38.14
CA LYS A 290 62.83 -5.38 -37.48
C LYS A 290 63.34 -6.58 -36.67
N ARG A 291 62.81 -7.77 -36.94
CA ARG A 291 63.29 -9.09 -36.56
C ARG A 291 63.07 -10.07 -37.70
#